data_AF-A0A3M1S468-F1
#
_entry.id   AF-A0A3M1S468-F1
#
_cell.length_a   1.000
_cell.length_b   1.000
_cell.length_c   1.000
_cell.angle_alpha   90.00
_cell.angle_beta   90.00
_cell.angle_gamma   90.00
#
_symmetry.space_group_name_H-M   'P 1'
#
loop_
_entity.id
_entity.type
_entity.pdbx_description
1 polymer ?
#
loop_
_entity_poly.entity_id
_entity_poly.type
_entity_poly.pdbx_seq_one_letter_code
_entity_poly.pdbx_strand_id
1 'polypeptide(L)' 'MLSFIFGGMPGYMEMLIIAFIVLLLFGNRLPSVMRSLGKGVVEFKKGLNDMGDDDEAAIASEEDEKASTEA' A
#
# COMPACT_ATOMS: atom_id res chain seq x y z
N MET A 1 4.86 35.54 -12.38
CA MET A 1 5.99 34.73 -12.89
C MET A 1 6.97 34.34 -11.78
N LEU A 2 7.25 35.19 -10.79
CA LEU A 2 8.12 34.86 -9.63
C LEU A 2 7.42 34.15 -8.46
N SER A 3 6.09 34.17 -8.38
CA SER A 3 5.32 33.53 -7.29
C SER A 3 5.35 31.99 -7.32
N PHE A 4 5.82 31.39 -8.42
CA PHE A 4 5.85 29.94 -8.63
C PHE A 4 7.00 29.21 -7.90
N ILE A 5 7.93 29.93 -7.26
CA ILE A 5 9.18 29.31 -6.75
C ILE A 5 9.22 29.17 -5.22
N PHE A 6 8.37 29.87 -4.46
CA PHE A 6 8.55 29.98 -2.99
C PHE A 6 7.30 29.76 -2.12
N GLY A 7 6.21 29.25 -2.69
CA GLY A 7 4.90 29.28 -2.06
C GLY A 7 4.30 27.95 -1.59
N GLY A 8 5.08 27.07 -0.95
CA GLY A 8 4.61 26.01 -0.02
C GLY A 8 3.69 24.88 -0.53
N MET A 9 3.01 25.02 -1.65
CA MET A 9 2.16 23.98 -2.23
C MET A 9 2.21 24.10 -3.75
N PRO A 10 2.83 23.14 -4.47
CA PRO A 10 2.81 23.17 -5.92
C PRO A 10 1.35 23.09 -6.36
N GLY A 11 0.90 24.13 -7.06
CA GLY A 11 -0.46 24.19 -7.56
C GLY A 11 -0.74 22.99 -8.49
N TYR A 12 -2.02 22.65 -8.68
CA TYR A 12 -2.43 21.55 -9.56
C TYR A 12 -1.78 21.63 -10.96
N MET A 13 -1.55 22.84 -11.48
CA MET A 13 -0.86 23.05 -12.76
C MET A 13 0.62 22.65 -12.75
N GLU A 14 1.35 22.89 -11.66
CA GLU A 14 2.75 22.46 -11.55
C GLU A 14 2.86 20.94 -11.47
N MET A 15 1.99 20.30 -10.69
CA MET A 15 1.90 18.84 -10.61
C MET A 15 1.60 18.21 -11.97
N LEU A 16 0.70 18.81 -12.76
CA LEU A 16 0.42 18.35 -14.12
C LEU A 16 1.64 18.46 -15.05
N ILE A 17 2.38 19.57 -14.98
CA ILE A 17 3.60 19.78 -15.78
C ILE A 17 4.67 18.75 -15.39
N ILE A 18 4.89 18.54 -14.09
CA ILE A 18 5.85 17.53 -13.61
C ILE A 18 5.41 16.13 -14.06
N ALA A 19 4.14 15.78 -13.89
CA ALA A 19 3.60 14.49 -14.35
C ALA A 19 3.78 14.30 -15.86
N PHE A 20 3.62 15.36 -16.66
CA PHE A 20 3.84 15.32 -18.10
C PHE A 20 5.32 15.10 -18.44
N ILE A 21 6.25 15.75 -17.75
CA ILE A 21 7.70 15.54 -17.94
C ILE A 21 8.07 14.10 -17.57
N VAL A 22 7.59 13.59 -16.43
CA VAL A 22 7.81 12.20 -16.00
C VAL A 22 7.23 11.23 -17.03
N LEU A 23 6.04 11.51 -17.57
CA LEU A 23 5.43 10.70 -18.62
C LEU A 23 6.23 10.74 -19.93
N LEU A 24 6.86 11.84 -20.30
CA LEU A 24 7.75 11.89 -21.47
C LEU A 24 9.05 11.10 -21.24
N LEU A 25 9.62 11.18 -20.03
CA LEU A 25 10.88 10.51 -19.70
C LEU A 25 10.71 8.98 -19.60
N PHE A 26 9.63 8.54 -18.96
CA PHE A 26 9.37 7.12 -18.70
C PHE A 26 8.39 6.50 -19.70
N GLY A 27 7.53 7.29 -20.34
CA GLY A 27 6.56 6.83 -21.32
C GLY A 27 5.69 5.69 -20.80
N ASN A 28 5.60 4.63 -21.60
CA ASN A 28 4.88 3.40 -21.28
C ASN A 28 5.52 2.56 -20.16
N ARG A 29 6.70 2.93 -19.64
CA ARG A 29 7.33 2.20 -18.53
C ARG A 29 6.70 2.55 -17.18
N LEU A 30 6.15 3.75 -17.02
CA LEU A 30 5.56 4.22 -15.76
C LEU A 30 4.40 3.30 -15.27
N PRO A 31 3.42 2.92 -16.13
CA PRO A 31 2.36 2.00 -15.72
C PRO A 31 2.87 0.58 -15.45
N SER A 32 3.92 0.14 -16.16
CA SER A 32 4.52 -1.19 -15.97
C SER A 32 5.19 -1.30 -14.60
N VAL A 33 5.98 -0.30 -14.20
CA VAL A 33 6.61 -0.28 -12.86
C VAL A 33 5.57 -0.16 -11.76
N MET A 34 4.56 0.71 -11.92
CA MET A 34 3.46 0.83 -10.94
C MET A 34 2.70 -0.49 -10.76
N ARG A 35 2.43 -1.22 -11.85
CA ARG A 35 1.77 -2.54 -11.78
C ARG A 35 2.64 -3.57 -11.07
N SER A 36 3.94 -3.61 -11.36
CA SER A 36 4.86 -4.55 -10.69
C SER A 36 5.03 -4.25 -9.19
N LEU A 37 5.17 -2.97 -8.83
CA LEU A 37 5.26 -2.52 -7.46
C LEU A 37 3.94 -2.74 -6.71
N GLY A 38 2.81 -2.43 -7.34
CA GLY A 38 1.48 -2.62 -6.77
C GLY A 38 1.19 -4.08 -6.45
N LYS A 39 1.59 -5.02 -7.32
CA LYS A 39 1.51 -6.45 -7.02
C LYS A 39 2.34 -6.84 -5.80
N GLY A 40 3.58 -6.37 -5.71
CA GLY A 40 4.45 -6.62 -4.55
C GLY A 40 3.88 -6.07 -3.25
N VAL A 41 3.29 -4.86 -3.27
CA VAL A 41 2.62 -4.27 -2.10
C VAL A 41 1.38 -5.08 -1.68
N VAL A 42 0.59 -5.59 -2.65
CA VAL A 42 -0.59 -6.42 -2.37
C VAL A 42 -0.20 -7.77 -1.77
N GLU A 43 0.80 -8.44 -2.34
CA GLU A 43 1.32 -9.71 -1.81
C GLU A 43 1.96 -9.52 -0.43
N PHE A 44 2.70 -8.42 -0.23
CA PHE A 44 3.26 -8.06 1.07
C PHE A 44 2.16 -7.84 2.11
N LYS A 45 1.10 -7.10 1.78
CA LYS A 45 -0.04 -6.90 2.67
C LYS A 45 -0.76 -8.21 3.00
N LYS A 46 -0.91 -9.10 2.01
CA LYS A 46 -1.50 -10.42 2.22
C LYS A 46 -0.67 -11.27 3.17
N GLY A 47 0.65 -11.32 2.98
CA GLY A 47 1.55 -12.06 3.86
C GLY A 47 1.56 -11.52 5.30
N LEU A 48 1.44 -10.21 5.49
CA LEU A 48 1.31 -9.62 6.83
C LEU A 48 -0.03 -9.97 7.51
N ASN A 49 -1.12 -10.03 6.75
CA ASN A 49 -2.43 -10.39 7.28
C ASN A 49 -2.52 -11.89 7.62
N ASP A 50 -2.00 -12.78 6.76
CA ASP A 50 -1.99 -14.23 7.05
C ASP A 50 -1.21 -14.53 8.34
N MET A 51 -0.10 -13.80 8.60
CA MET A 51 0.64 -13.92 9.87
C MET A 51 -0.13 -13.43 11.09
N GLY A 52 -0.96 -12.39 10.94
CA GLY A 52 -1.78 -11.86 12.04
C GLY A 52 -3.00 -12.72 12.36
N ASP A 53 -3.53 -13.43 11.37
CA ASP A 53 -4.71 -14.30 11.50
C ASP A 53 -4.34 -15.66 12.14
N ASP A 54 -3.14 -16.18 11.84
CA ASP A 54 -2.60 -17.41 12.47
C ASP A 54 -2.40 -17.24 14.00
N ASP A 55 -2.05 -16.03 14.44
CA ASP A 55 -1.94 -15.70 15.86
C ASP A 55 -3.32 -15.63 16.55
N GLU A 56 -4.39 -15.31 15.83
CA GLU A 56 -5.76 -15.16 16.37
C GLU A 56 -6.55 -16.50 16.37
N ALA A 57 -6.29 -17.39 15.40
CA ALA A 57 -6.89 -18.73 15.33
C ALA A 57 -6.34 -19.71 16.38
N ALA A 58 -5.09 -19.53 16.83
CA ALA A 58 -4.49 -20.35 17.89
C ALA A 58 -5.10 -20.06 19.28
N ILE A 59 -5.60 -18.85 19.52
CA ILE A 59 -6.21 -18.45 20.81
C ILE A 59 -7.67 -18.91 20.92
N ALA A 60 -8.39 -18.95 19.80
CA ALA A 60 -9.80 -19.38 19.77
C ALA A 60 -9.99 -20.89 19.91
N SER A 61 -8.95 -21.70 19.67
CA SER A 61 -9.01 -23.18 19.75
C SER A 61 -8.66 -23.74 21.14
N GLU A 62 -8.15 -22.92 22.06
CA GLU A 62 -7.88 -23.33 23.45
C GLU A 62 -9.05 -23.07 24.42
N GLU A 63 -10.03 -22.22 24.05
CA GLU A 63 -11.17 -21.89 24.93
C GLU A 63 -12.30 -22.95 24.90
N ASP A 64 -12.44 -23.73 23.82
CA ASP A 64 -13.51 -24.74 23.67
C ASP A 64 -13.18 -26.08 24.39
N GLU A 65 -11.90 -26.39 24.62
CA GLU A 65 -11.48 -27.65 25.29
C GLU A 65 -11.62 -27.60 26.82
N LYS A 66 -11.56 -26.41 27.44
CA LYS A 66 -11.70 -26.27 28.90
C LYS A 66 -13.15 -26.23 29.40
N ALA A 67 -14.12 -25.98 28.54
CA ALA A 67 -15.53 -25.95 28.92
C ALA A 67 -16.18 -27.35 29.04
N SER A 68 -15.55 -28.40 28.46
CA SER A 68 -16.09 -29.77 28.51
C SER A 68 -15.47 -30.66 29.60
N THR A 69 -14.38 -30.20 30.25
CA THR A 69 -13.73 -30.92 31.36
C THR A 69 -14.07 -30.27 32.71
N GLU A 70 -15.30 -29.77 32.90
CA GLU A 70 -15.75 -29.26 34.22
C GLU A 70 -17.26 -29.49 34.48
N ALA A 71 -17.94 -30.31 33.67
CA ALA A 71 -19.34 -30.72 33.86
C ALA A 71 -19.48 -32.19 34.29
#